data_AF-A0A920P9B2-F1
#
_entry.id   AF-A0A920P9B2-F1
#
_cell.length_a   1.000
_cell.length_b   1.000
_cell.length_c   1.000
_cell.angle_alpha   90.00
_cell.angle_beta   90.00
_cell.angle_gamma   90.00
#
_symmetry.space_group_name_H-M   'P 1'
#
loop_
_entity.id
_entity.type
_entity.pdbx_description
1 polymer ?
#
loop_
_entity_poly.entity_id
_entity_poly.type
_entity_poly.pdbx_seq_one_letter_code
_entity_poly.pdbx_strand_id
1 'polypeptide(L)'
;MDDPSDQTIATVTEVRKAVGDDIDILVDVNGAYSVHRSIEVGKQLEQLQVFHFEEPRPHYDLEGLARVADSLDIPIASGEMIYSHYEYYELITRGKVDIIQPDIVKTPGFTTFIKIASMADTLGIPITCHNTQPTISTVAHPAFCCCYAWCAL
;
A
#
# COMPACT_ATOMS: atom_id res chain seq x y z
N MET A 1 -3.69 -15.95 9.25
CA MET A 1 -4.60 -14.79 9.35
C MET A 1 -4.93 -14.59 10.81
N ASP A 2 -4.86 -13.35 11.30
CA ASP A 2 -5.06 -12.99 12.72
C ASP A 2 -4.22 -13.83 13.68
N ASP A 3 -2.89 -13.82 13.49
CA ASP A 3 -1.99 -14.59 14.33
C ASP A 3 -2.03 -14.07 15.79
N PRO A 4 -2.29 -14.92 16.79
CA PRO A 4 -2.32 -14.48 18.20
C PRO A 4 -0.96 -14.03 18.73
N SER A 5 0.13 -14.33 18.03
CA SER A 5 1.48 -13.85 18.33
C SER A 5 1.83 -12.53 17.63
N ASP A 6 0.87 -11.90 16.93
CA ASP A 6 1.03 -10.60 16.29
C ASP A 6 1.53 -9.52 17.27
N GLN A 7 2.66 -8.89 16.92
CA GLN A 7 3.32 -7.85 17.72
C GLN A 7 3.32 -6.49 17.03
N THR A 8 2.50 -6.31 15.98
CA THR A 8 2.52 -5.10 15.14
C THR A 8 2.38 -3.82 15.95
N ILE A 9 1.36 -3.71 16.80
CA ILE A 9 1.14 -2.51 17.63
C ILE A 9 2.28 -2.27 18.61
N ALA A 10 2.78 -3.32 19.27
CA ALA A 10 3.89 -3.20 20.21
C ALA A 10 5.16 -2.70 19.50
N THR A 11 5.44 -3.24 18.32
CA THR A 11 6.60 -2.88 17.50
C THR A 11 6.51 -1.42 17.04
N VAL A 12 5.38 -1.04 16.43
CA VAL A 12 5.16 0.33 15.93
C VAL A 12 5.22 1.35 17.07
N THR A 13 4.68 1.00 18.24
CA THR A 13 4.77 1.85 19.44
C THR A 13 6.21 2.12 19.85
N GLU A 14 7.06 1.09 19.89
CA GLU A 14 8.47 1.26 20.23
C GLU A 14 9.25 2.02 19.15
N VAL A 15 8.95 1.79 17.87
CA VAL A 15 9.54 2.56 16.76
C VAL A 15 9.16 4.04 16.89
N ARG A 16 7.87 4.38 17.08
CA ARG A 16 7.41 5.77 17.26
C ARG A 16 8.11 6.45 18.43
N LYS A 17 8.27 5.78 19.57
CA LYS A 17 9.06 6.31 20.71
C LYS A 17 10.52 6.58 20.35
N ALA A 18 11.12 5.75 19.51
CA ALA A 18 12.53 5.86 19.15
C ALA A 18 12.80 6.97 18.12
N VAL A 19 11.91 7.15 17.14
CA VAL A 19 12.10 8.10 16.02
C VAL A 19 11.44 9.46 16.24
N GLY A 20 10.53 9.58 17.22
CA GLY A 20 9.77 10.81 17.47
C GLY A 20 8.63 11.01 16.45
N ASP A 21 7.96 12.16 16.50
CA ASP A 21 6.75 12.42 15.70
C ASP A 21 7.07 13.03 14.31
N ASP A 22 8.32 13.44 14.08
CA ASP A 22 8.74 14.10 12.83
C ASP A 22 9.10 13.12 11.70
N ILE A 23 9.15 11.81 11.99
CA ILE A 23 9.47 10.77 11.01
C ILE A 23 8.21 9.96 10.70
N ASP A 24 7.83 9.90 9.43
CA ASP A 24 6.72 9.06 9.01
C ASP A 24 7.03 7.57 9.21
N ILE A 25 6.01 6.82 9.64
CA ILE A 25 6.09 5.36 9.80
C ILE A 25 5.06 4.76 8.85
N LEU A 26 5.50 3.80 8.04
CA LEU A 26 4.67 3.01 7.14
C LEU A 26 4.57 1.60 7.72
N VAL A 27 3.38 0.99 7.69
CA VAL A 27 3.16 -0.33 8.28
C VAL A 27 2.56 -1.26 7.25
N ASP A 28 3.30 -2.31 6.92
CA ASP A 28 2.88 -3.39 6.04
C ASP A 28 2.65 -4.67 6.86
N VAL A 29 1.51 -5.33 6.61
CA VAL A 29 1.13 -6.60 7.25
C VAL A 29 0.85 -7.71 6.24
N ASN A 30 1.14 -7.51 4.95
CA ASN A 30 1.12 -8.51 3.88
C ASN A 30 -0.13 -9.40 3.83
N GLY A 31 -1.31 -8.78 3.95
CA GLY A 31 -2.61 -9.44 3.87
C GLY A 31 -2.96 -10.32 5.07
N ALA A 32 -2.32 -10.12 6.22
CA ALA A 32 -2.39 -11.04 7.35
C ALA A 32 -3.68 -10.97 8.18
N TYR A 33 -4.52 -9.93 8.08
CA TYR A 33 -5.62 -9.73 9.01
C TYR A 33 -6.99 -9.95 8.41
N SER A 34 -7.96 -10.42 9.19
CA SER A 34 -9.39 -10.33 8.83
C SER A 34 -9.86 -8.87 8.77
N VAL A 35 -11.02 -8.60 8.19
CA VAL A 35 -11.59 -7.24 8.15
C VAL A 35 -11.76 -6.65 9.56
N HIS A 36 -12.26 -7.44 10.50
CA HIS A 36 -12.46 -6.97 11.87
C HIS A 36 -11.13 -6.60 12.54
N ARG A 37 -10.12 -7.47 12.44
CA ARG A 37 -8.79 -7.22 13.00
C ARG A 37 -8.09 -6.06 12.30
N SER A 38 -8.25 -5.92 10.98
CA SER A 38 -7.70 -4.80 10.21
C SER A 38 -8.21 -3.46 10.74
N ILE A 39 -9.52 -3.34 11.00
CA ILE A 39 -10.12 -2.12 11.55
C ILE A 39 -9.65 -1.88 13.00
N GLU A 40 -9.56 -2.93 13.81
CA GLU A 40 -9.09 -2.83 15.20
C GLU A 40 -7.62 -2.36 15.28
N VAL A 41 -6.75 -2.92 14.45
CA VAL A 41 -5.33 -2.55 14.36
C VAL A 41 -5.19 -1.17 13.74
N GLY A 42 -5.90 -0.90 12.64
CA GLY A 42 -5.87 0.39 11.94
C GLY A 42 -6.17 1.57 12.85
N LYS A 43 -7.19 1.47 13.71
CA LYS A 43 -7.51 2.51 14.71
C LYS A 43 -6.40 2.78 15.73
N GLN A 44 -5.58 1.77 16.03
CA GLN A 44 -4.42 1.93 16.90
C GLN A 44 -3.24 2.54 16.12
N LEU A 45 -3.07 2.18 14.84
CA LEU A 45 -2.06 2.78 13.96
C LEU A 45 -2.34 4.28 13.72
N GLU A 46 -3.61 4.68 13.60
CA GLU A 46 -4.02 6.10 13.55
C GLU A 46 -3.53 6.88 14.77
N GLN A 47 -3.71 6.32 15.98
CA GLN A 47 -3.24 6.94 17.23
C GLN A 47 -1.71 7.06 17.30
N LEU A 48 -0.99 6.21 16.56
CA LEU A 48 0.47 6.21 16.45
C LEU A 48 0.99 7.08 15.29
N GLN A 49 0.08 7.82 14.61
CA GLN A 49 0.39 8.66 13.46
C GLN A 49 1.13 7.88 12.36
N VAL A 50 0.70 6.67 12.07
CA VAL A 50 1.20 5.91 10.93
C VAL A 50 0.72 6.57 9.65
N PHE A 51 1.63 6.71 8.67
CA PHE A 51 1.39 7.43 7.42
C PHE A 51 0.44 6.67 6.50
N HIS A 52 0.65 5.36 6.32
CA HIS A 52 -0.31 4.49 5.64
C HIS A 52 -0.25 3.06 6.17
N PHE A 53 -1.36 2.35 5.99
CA PHE A 53 -1.51 0.95 6.35
C PHE A 53 -1.56 0.09 5.08
N GLU A 54 -0.50 -0.68 4.86
CA GLU A 54 -0.27 -1.48 3.67
C GLU A 54 -0.77 -2.92 3.83
N GLU A 55 -1.46 -3.38 2.78
CA GLU A 55 -2.04 -4.70 2.61
C GLU A 55 -2.72 -5.26 3.88
N PRO A 56 -3.71 -4.59 4.49
CA PRO A 56 -4.42 -5.14 5.64
C PRO A 56 -5.17 -6.43 5.31
N ARG A 57 -5.58 -6.59 4.05
CA ARG A 57 -6.33 -7.74 3.52
C ARG A 57 -5.59 -8.37 2.33
N PRO A 58 -5.81 -9.67 2.05
CA PRO A 58 -5.30 -10.30 0.85
C PRO A 58 -5.78 -9.58 -0.42
N HIS A 59 -4.90 -9.47 -1.42
CA HIS A 59 -5.15 -8.78 -2.70
C HIS A 59 -6.44 -9.18 -3.44
N TYR A 60 -6.98 -10.38 -3.20
CA TYR A 60 -8.20 -10.85 -3.84
C TYR A 60 -9.50 -10.41 -3.14
N ASP A 61 -9.43 -9.89 -1.90
CA ASP A 61 -10.59 -9.48 -1.12
C ASP A 61 -10.84 -7.97 -1.22
N LEU A 62 -11.25 -7.51 -2.40
CA LEU A 62 -11.49 -6.10 -2.69
C LEU A 62 -12.63 -5.53 -1.83
N GLU A 63 -13.71 -6.29 -1.61
CA GLU A 63 -14.81 -5.86 -0.76
C GLU A 63 -14.38 -5.73 0.71
N GLY A 64 -13.47 -6.60 1.17
CA GLY A 64 -12.86 -6.47 2.49
C GLY A 64 -11.97 -5.24 2.60
N LEU A 65 -11.10 -4.99 1.61
CA LEU A 65 -10.28 -3.78 1.54
C LEU A 65 -11.15 -2.52 1.61
N ALA A 66 -12.21 -2.45 0.82
CA ALA A 66 -13.12 -1.30 0.78
C ALA A 66 -13.78 -1.04 2.14
N ARG A 67 -14.17 -2.09 2.86
CA ARG A 67 -14.73 -1.95 4.21
C ARG A 67 -13.71 -1.42 5.20
N VAL A 68 -12.44 -1.83 5.08
CA VAL A 68 -11.36 -1.33 5.93
C VAL A 68 -11.09 0.14 5.62
N ALA A 69 -10.93 0.50 4.35
CA ALA A 69 -10.74 1.88 3.90
C ALA A 69 -11.90 2.80 4.33
N ASP A 70 -13.16 2.37 4.17
CA ASP A 70 -14.34 3.15 4.59
C ASP A 70 -14.44 3.31 6.13
N SER A 71 -13.68 2.54 6.91
CA SER A 71 -13.78 2.50 8.38
C SER A 71 -12.65 3.21 9.12
N LEU A 72 -11.65 3.70 8.38
CA LEU A 72 -10.40 4.24 8.90
C LEU A 72 -10.10 5.60 8.26
N ASP A 73 -9.43 6.48 9.01
CA ASP A 73 -8.90 7.75 8.54
C ASP A 73 -7.45 7.60 8.03
N ILE A 74 -6.75 6.53 8.42
CA ILE A 74 -5.41 6.21 7.90
C ILE A 74 -5.49 5.70 6.44
N PRO A 75 -4.67 6.24 5.51
CA PRO A 75 -4.64 5.78 4.12
C PRO A 75 -4.33 4.29 3.99
N ILE A 76 -5.07 3.60 3.12
CA ILE A 76 -4.83 2.19 2.79
C ILE A 76 -4.00 2.07 1.52
N ALA A 77 -2.89 1.32 1.61
CA ALA A 77 -2.02 1.02 0.48
C ALA A 77 -2.12 -0.47 0.09
N SER A 78 -2.08 -0.77 -1.22
CA SER A 78 -1.95 -2.16 -1.72
C SER A 78 -1.54 -2.17 -3.19
N GLY A 79 -1.12 -3.32 -3.70
CA GLY A 79 -0.93 -3.51 -5.14
C GLY A 79 0.20 -4.49 -5.49
N GLU A 80 1.07 -4.81 -4.55
CA GLU A 80 2.28 -5.59 -4.85
C GLU A 80 2.01 -7.01 -5.36
N MET A 81 0.83 -7.57 -5.08
CA MET A 81 0.41 -8.92 -5.49
C MET A 81 -0.54 -8.96 -6.70
N ILE A 82 -0.70 -7.84 -7.43
CA ILE A 82 -1.49 -7.77 -8.68
C ILE A 82 -0.65 -7.23 -9.86
N TYR A 83 -0.96 -7.66 -11.09
CA TYR A 83 0.01 -7.59 -12.19
C TYR A 83 -0.49 -6.90 -13.47
N SER A 84 -1.80 -6.67 -13.60
CA SER A 84 -2.40 -6.05 -14.79
C SER A 84 -3.06 -4.72 -14.47
N HIS A 85 -3.06 -3.79 -15.44
CA HIS A 85 -3.76 -2.51 -15.29
C HIS A 85 -5.27 -2.66 -15.06
N TYR A 86 -5.87 -3.79 -15.45
CA TYR A 86 -7.26 -4.12 -15.13
C TYR A 86 -7.45 -4.41 -13.64
N GLU A 87 -6.53 -5.14 -13.02
CA GLU A 87 -6.58 -5.39 -11.57
C GLU A 87 -6.35 -4.12 -10.77
N TYR A 88 -5.46 -3.22 -11.22
CA TYR A 88 -5.30 -1.91 -10.56
C TYR A 88 -6.57 -1.05 -10.68
N TYR A 89 -7.27 -1.11 -11.82
CA TYR A 89 -8.54 -0.42 -11.97
C TYR A 89 -9.57 -0.93 -10.94
N GLU A 90 -9.65 -2.25 -10.76
CA GLU A 90 -10.54 -2.85 -9.77
C GLU A 90 -10.10 -2.56 -8.34
N LEU A 91 -8.80 -2.58 -8.05
CA LEU A 91 -8.24 -2.25 -6.74
C LEU A 91 -8.63 -0.82 -6.32
N ILE A 92 -8.50 0.15 -7.23
CA ILE A 92 -8.90 1.54 -6.97
C ILE A 92 -10.42 1.65 -6.83
N THR A 93 -11.18 1.16 -7.80
CA THR A 93 -12.63 1.46 -7.89
C THR A 93 -13.49 0.60 -6.98
N ARG A 94 -13.08 -0.64 -6.71
CA ARG A 94 -13.79 -1.59 -5.83
C ARG A 94 -13.13 -1.71 -4.48
N GLY A 95 -11.79 -1.83 -4.46
CA GLY A 95 -11.00 -1.95 -3.22
C GLY A 95 -10.86 -0.64 -2.44
N LYS A 96 -11.08 0.51 -3.11
CA LYS A 96 -11.03 1.87 -2.52
C LYS A 96 -9.73 2.16 -1.79
N VAL A 97 -8.60 1.67 -2.31
CA VAL A 97 -7.28 2.00 -1.74
C VAL A 97 -6.92 3.44 -2.06
N ASP A 98 -6.22 4.08 -1.13
CA ASP A 98 -5.77 5.47 -1.25
C ASP A 98 -4.42 5.57 -1.97
N ILE A 99 -3.62 4.50 -1.92
CA ILE A 99 -2.30 4.42 -2.55
C ILE A 99 -2.19 3.07 -3.27
N ILE A 100 -1.72 3.08 -4.52
CA ILE A 100 -1.42 1.83 -5.23
C ILE A 100 0.09 1.57 -5.29
N GLN A 101 0.45 0.28 -5.23
CA GLN A 101 1.85 -0.15 -5.14
C GLN A 101 2.34 -1.06 -6.26
N PRO A 102 2.37 -0.56 -7.52
CA PRO A 102 2.86 -1.34 -8.64
C PRO A 102 4.36 -1.62 -8.58
N ASP A 103 4.72 -2.84 -8.98
CA ASP A 103 6.08 -3.32 -9.19
C ASP A 103 6.33 -3.51 -10.69
N ILE A 104 7.36 -2.87 -11.23
CA ILE A 104 7.66 -2.86 -12.66
C ILE A 104 8.17 -4.19 -13.22
N VAL A 105 8.65 -5.07 -12.36
CA VAL A 105 9.10 -6.41 -12.73
C VAL A 105 7.96 -7.41 -12.64
N LYS A 106 7.01 -7.21 -11.69
CA LYS A 106 5.82 -8.05 -11.59
C LYS A 106 4.75 -7.68 -12.61
N THR A 107 4.50 -6.38 -12.79
CA THR A 107 3.72 -5.88 -13.93
C THR A 107 4.52 -6.10 -15.22
N PRO A 108 3.89 -6.38 -16.37
CA PRO A 108 4.61 -6.72 -17.60
C PRO A 108 5.25 -5.47 -18.25
N GLY A 109 6.33 -4.99 -17.61
CA GLY A 109 7.23 -3.93 -18.04
C GLY A 109 6.66 -2.51 -18.02
N PHE A 110 7.48 -1.56 -18.48
CA PHE A 110 7.17 -0.13 -18.55
C PHE A 110 5.86 0.16 -19.29
N THR A 111 5.55 -0.56 -20.37
CA THR A 111 4.32 -0.31 -21.14
C THR A 111 3.07 -0.48 -20.30
N THR A 112 3.04 -1.48 -19.41
CA THR A 112 1.89 -1.71 -18.53
C THR A 112 1.92 -0.77 -17.34
N PHE A 113 3.10 -0.52 -16.78
CA PHE A 113 3.29 0.44 -15.70
C PHE A 113 2.84 1.85 -16.09
N ILE A 114 3.13 2.31 -17.32
CA ILE A 114 2.65 3.59 -17.86
C ILE A 114 1.13 3.64 -17.90
N LYS A 115 0.46 2.55 -18.30
CA LYS A 115 -1.02 2.50 -18.30
C LYS A 115 -1.58 2.62 -16.89
N ILE A 116 -0.96 1.92 -15.93
CA ILE A 116 -1.32 2.00 -14.50
C ILE A 116 -1.15 3.44 -14.02
N ALA A 117 -0.02 4.07 -14.31
CA ALA A 117 0.25 5.44 -13.92
C ALA A 117 -0.70 6.46 -14.56
N SER A 118 -0.94 6.40 -15.87
CA SER A 118 -1.92 7.29 -16.52
C SER A 118 -3.32 7.17 -15.92
N MET A 119 -3.73 5.95 -15.58
CA MET A 119 -5.03 5.69 -14.95
C MET A 119 -5.08 6.25 -13.53
N ALA A 120 -4.05 5.99 -12.73
CA ALA A 120 -3.97 6.44 -11.36
C ALA A 120 -3.92 7.98 -11.26
N ASP A 121 -3.20 8.64 -12.17
CA ASP A 121 -3.20 10.11 -12.33
C ASP A 121 -4.61 10.65 -12.65
N THR A 122 -5.32 9.99 -13.57
CA THR A 122 -6.70 10.36 -13.93
C THR A 122 -7.68 10.23 -12.76
N LEU A 123 -7.45 9.24 -11.89
CA LEU A 123 -8.29 8.96 -10.72
C LEU A 123 -7.81 9.69 -9.45
N GLY A 124 -6.69 10.41 -9.50
CA GLY A 124 -6.11 11.12 -8.37
C GLY A 124 -5.51 10.21 -7.29
N ILE A 125 -5.06 9.00 -7.66
CA ILE A 125 -4.53 8.00 -6.72
C ILE A 125 -3.00 7.94 -6.79
N PRO A 126 -2.26 8.33 -5.73
CA PRO A 126 -0.79 8.25 -5.67
C PRO A 126 -0.24 6.84 -5.93
N ILE A 127 0.98 6.80 -6.47
CA ILE A 127 1.77 5.58 -6.67
C ILE A 127 2.97 5.59 -5.74
N THR A 128 3.16 4.50 -5.01
CA THR A 128 4.42 4.15 -4.33
C THR A 128 4.96 2.88 -4.98
N CYS A 129 6.15 2.91 -5.57
CA CYS A 129 6.66 1.74 -6.29
C CYS A 129 7.07 0.61 -5.33
N HIS A 130 6.40 -0.54 -5.40
CA HIS A 130 6.84 -1.73 -4.66
C HIS A 130 8.16 -2.26 -5.22
N ASN A 131 9.12 -2.58 -4.35
CA ASN A 131 10.40 -3.13 -4.77
C ASN A 131 11.01 -4.08 -3.74
N THR A 132 10.94 -5.39 -4.01
CA THR A 132 11.64 -6.42 -3.22
C THR A 132 12.87 -7.02 -3.93
N GLN A 133 13.13 -6.61 -5.17
CA GLN A 133 14.22 -7.20 -5.97
C GLN A 133 15.45 -6.27 -6.00
N PRO A 134 16.62 -6.74 -5.54
CA PRO A 134 17.85 -5.98 -5.74
C PRO A 134 18.19 -5.97 -7.23
N THR A 135 18.77 -4.87 -7.73
CA THR A 135 19.26 -4.65 -9.12
C THR A 135 18.26 -4.03 -10.10
N ILE A 136 17.73 -4.79 -11.05
CA ILE A 136 16.98 -4.27 -12.22
C ILE A 136 15.78 -3.47 -11.77
N SER A 137 15.01 -4.00 -10.81
CA SER A 137 13.85 -3.31 -10.23
C SER A 137 14.26 -1.98 -9.57
N THR A 138 15.33 -1.99 -8.76
CA THR A 138 15.86 -0.79 -8.09
C THR A 138 16.34 0.28 -9.07
N VAL A 139 16.78 -0.07 -10.28
CA VAL A 139 17.18 0.92 -11.30
C VAL A 139 15.98 1.38 -12.14
N ALA A 140 15.06 0.48 -12.44
CA ALA A 140 13.91 0.75 -13.29
C ALA A 140 12.87 1.67 -12.62
N HIS A 141 12.59 1.49 -11.33
CA HIS A 141 11.62 2.30 -10.60
C HIS A 141 12.02 3.79 -10.50
N PRO A 142 13.25 4.17 -10.08
CA PRO A 142 13.65 5.57 -10.08
C PRO A 142 13.64 6.21 -11.46
N ALA A 143 14.06 5.46 -12.50
CA ALA A 143 13.99 5.94 -13.89
C ALA A 143 12.54 6.27 -14.29
N PHE A 144 11.58 5.45 -13.86
CA PHE A 144 10.17 5.70 -14.03
C PHE A 144 9.71 6.94 -13.24
N CYS A 145 9.96 6.99 -11.92
CA CYS A 145 9.56 8.12 -11.06
C CYS A 145 10.12 9.46 -11.54
N CYS A 146 11.36 9.52 -12.04
CA CYS A 146 11.93 10.75 -12.62
C CYS A 146 11.19 11.25 -13.87
N CYS A 147 10.52 10.36 -14.61
CA CYS A 147 9.73 10.73 -15.79
C CYS A 147 8.29 11.14 -15.44
N TYR A 148 7.80 10.79 -14.25
CA TYR A 148 6.42 11.01 -13.82
C TYR A 148 6.42 11.66 -12.43
N ALA A 149 6.46 13.01 -12.41
CA ALA A 149 6.69 13.84 -11.23
C ALA A 149 5.65 13.70 -10.10
N TRP A 150 4.58 12.95 -10.30
CA TRP A 150 3.49 12.75 -9.34
C TRP A 150 3.59 11.39 -8.60
N CYS A 151 4.50 10.50 -9.02
CA CYS A 151 4.68 9.13 -8.48
C CYS A 151 5.53 9.04 -7.19
N ALA A 152 5.43 10.01 -6.27
CA ALA A 152 6.21 9.96 -5.03
C ALA A 152 5.40 10.48 -3.84
N LEU A 153 5.01 9.56 -2.95
CA LEU A 153 4.83 9.80 -1.52
C LEU A 153 6.03 9.23 -0.78
#